data_AF-A0A957FCU5-F1
#
_entry.id   AF-A0A957FCU5-F1
#
_cell.length_a   1.000
_cell.length_b   1.000
_cell.length_c   1.000
_cell.angle_alpha   90.00
_cell.angle_beta   90.00
_cell.angle_gamma   90.00
#
_symmetry.space_group_name_H-M   'P 1'
#
loop_
_entity.id
_entity.type
_entity.pdbx_description
1 polymer ?
#
loop_
_entity_poly.entity_id
_entity_poly.type
_entity_poly.pdbx_seq_one_letter_code
_entity_poly.pdbx_strand_id
1 'polypeptide(L)'
;AVELMPIHEFDELENPRFNPLTGERLVNYWGYGTVGFFAPKAGYAASGVYGMQVDEFKALVKEFHRHGIEVFLDVVFNHTAEGNAKGPTYSFRGIDNKTYYMLKPDGSYYNFSGTGNTMNCNNPVVRGLVLEALRYWAAEYHIDGFRFDLASILGRDTTGKPLANPPLLEAMAYDPVLGKTKLIAEAWDAGGLYQVGTFPNYGRWSEWNGKYRDALRRFLKGDTGLTWEMAQRIQGSPDLYAERSPTASINFVTAHDGFTLADLFAYSNKHNTANGENNRDGANDNYS
;
A
#
# COMPACT_ATOMS: atom_id res chain seq x y z
N ALA A 1 6.43 8.25 15.06
CA ALA A 1 5.90 8.43 13.69
C ALA A 1 4.45 7.96 13.66
N VAL A 2 3.67 8.46 12.70
CA VAL A 2 2.33 7.99 12.35
C VAL A 2 2.32 7.61 10.87
N GLU A 3 1.76 6.45 10.54
CA GLU A 3 1.51 6.02 9.16
C GLU A 3 0.00 6.14 8.91
N LEU A 4 -0.37 7.07 8.03
CA LEU A 4 -1.76 7.31 7.67
C LEU A 4 -2.13 6.36 6.54
N MET A 5 -3.24 5.64 6.69
CA MET A 5 -3.92 4.96 5.58
C MET A 5 -4.21 5.95 4.43
N PRO A 6 -4.50 5.48 3.21
CA PRO A 6 -4.58 6.34 2.03
C PRO A 6 -5.33 7.66 2.25
N ILE A 7 -4.61 8.77 2.12
CA ILE A 7 -5.18 10.14 2.24
C ILE A 7 -5.32 10.85 0.90
N HIS A 8 -4.90 10.23 -0.20
CA HIS A 8 -5.21 10.74 -1.54
C HIS A 8 -6.72 10.65 -1.80
N GLU A 9 -7.28 11.54 -2.63
CA GLU A 9 -8.72 11.51 -2.93
C GLU A 9 -9.14 10.15 -3.49
N PHE A 10 -10.18 9.57 -2.90
CA PHE A 10 -10.81 8.30 -3.27
C PHE A 10 -12.34 8.42 -3.12
N ASP A 11 -13.11 7.58 -3.80
CA ASP A 11 -14.57 7.55 -3.67
C ASP A 11 -15.01 6.52 -2.63
N GLU A 12 -15.46 6.98 -1.45
CA GLU A 12 -15.94 6.09 -0.39
C GLU A 12 -17.19 5.29 -0.80
N LEU A 13 -17.93 5.75 -1.81
CA LEU A 13 -19.14 5.10 -2.30
C LEU A 13 -18.86 4.14 -3.46
N GLU A 14 -17.60 3.92 -3.86
CA GLU A 14 -17.30 3.07 -5.03
C GLU A 14 -17.73 1.61 -4.82
N ASN A 15 -17.82 1.14 -3.57
CA ASN A 15 -18.21 -0.22 -3.27
C ASN A 15 -19.71 -0.44 -3.59
N PRO A 16 -20.05 -1.33 -4.54
CA PRO A 16 -21.43 -1.57 -4.93
C PRO A 16 -22.15 -2.59 -4.02
N ARG A 17 -21.44 -3.17 -3.04
CA ARG A 17 -21.98 -4.22 -2.17
C ARG A 17 -22.84 -3.64 -1.05
N PHE A 18 -23.71 -4.48 -0.52
CA PHE A 18 -24.54 -4.20 0.64
C PHE A 18 -24.22 -5.21 1.73
N ASN A 19 -24.31 -4.78 2.98
CA ASN A 19 -24.19 -5.66 4.13
C ASN A 19 -25.38 -6.64 4.12
N PRO A 20 -25.16 -7.96 4.03
CA PRO A 20 -26.25 -8.93 3.93
C PRO A 20 -27.08 -9.05 5.23
N LEU A 21 -26.58 -8.52 6.36
CA LEU A 21 -27.24 -8.55 7.66
C LEU A 21 -28.10 -7.31 7.92
N THR A 22 -27.62 -6.12 7.52
CA THR A 22 -28.31 -4.84 7.79
C THR A 22 -29.01 -4.26 6.57
N GLY A 23 -28.62 -4.67 5.36
CA GLY A 23 -29.09 -4.09 4.10
C GLY A 23 -28.47 -2.72 3.77
N GLU A 24 -27.56 -2.21 4.60
CA GLU A 24 -26.89 -0.95 4.37
C GLU A 24 -25.83 -1.06 3.27
N ARG A 25 -25.61 0.03 2.53
CA ARG A 25 -24.55 0.09 1.53
C ARG A 25 -23.19 0.04 2.23
N LEU A 26 -22.29 -0.82 1.74
CA LEU A 26 -20.91 -0.86 2.20
C LEU A 26 -20.13 0.29 1.55
N VAL A 27 -19.14 0.80 2.26
CA VAL A 27 -18.27 1.89 1.78
C VAL A 27 -16.83 1.41 1.63
N ASN A 28 -16.07 2.04 0.74
CA ASN A 28 -14.61 1.95 0.80
C ASN A 28 -14.14 2.80 1.98
N TYR A 29 -13.97 2.15 3.13
CA TYR A 29 -13.55 2.81 4.37
C TYR A 29 -12.05 3.12 4.39
N TRP A 30 -11.23 2.20 3.87
CA TRP A 30 -9.77 2.28 3.95
C TRP A 30 -9.14 3.21 2.91
N GLY A 31 -9.77 3.39 1.75
CA GLY A 31 -9.31 4.33 0.73
C GLY A 31 -8.28 3.76 -0.27
N TYR A 32 -8.05 2.44 -0.31
CA TYR A 32 -7.23 1.78 -1.34
C TYR A 32 -7.96 1.71 -2.70
N GLY A 33 -8.28 2.89 -3.23
CA GLY A 33 -9.06 3.12 -4.44
C GLY A 33 -8.87 4.57 -4.90
N THR A 34 -7.63 4.97 -5.17
CA THR A 34 -7.29 6.37 -5.42
C THR A 34 -7.89 6.90 -6.73
N VAL A 35 -8.53 8.06 -6.65
CA VAL A 35 -9.06 8.87 -7.76
C VAL A 35 -8.07 9.98 -8.16
N GLY A 36 -7.43 10.63 -7.18
CA GLY A 36 -6.53 11.77 -7.41
C GLY A 36 -5.26 11.76 -6.56
N PHE A 37 -4.11 11.47 -7.16
CA PHE A 37 -2.82 11.33 -6.46
C PHE A 37 -2.26 12.63 -5.84
N PHE A 38 -2.76 13.80 -6.23
CA PHE A 38 -2.28 15.10 -5.77
C PHE A 38 -3.27 15.82 -4.83
N ALA A 39 -4.46 15.26 -4.66
CA ALA A 39 -5.50 15.86 -3.84
C ALA A 39 -5.59 15.12 -2.50
N PRO A 40 -5.53 15.82 -1.35
CA PRO A 40 -5.92 15.22 -0.08
C PRO A 40 -7.41 14.89 -0.08
N LYS A 41 -7.79 13.83 0.62
CA LYS A 41 -9.17 13.34 0.72
C LYS A 41 -10.06 14.40 1.35
N ALA A 42 -10.93 15.00 0.54
CA ALA A 42 -11.82 16.08 0.97
C ALA A 42 -12.80 15.63 2.06
N GLY A 43 -13.23 14.37 2.02
CA GLY A 43 -14.16 13.79 3.01
C GLY A 43 -13.59 13.66 4.44
N TYR A 44 -12.27 13.79 4.62
CA TYR A 44 -11.65 13.80 5.95
C TYR A 44 -11.52 15.20 6.54
N ALA A 45 -11.63 16.25 5.71
CA ALA A 45 -11.52 17.63 6.17
C ALA A 45 -12.81 18.09 6.84
N ALA A 46 -12.70 18.67 8.03
CA ALA A 46 -13.84 19.26 8.74
C ALA A 46 -14.42 20.44 7.95
N SER A 47 -13.55 21.16 7.23
CA SER A 47 -13.89 22.24 6.30
C SER A 47 -13.93 21.80 4.83
N GLY A 48 -14.10 20.49 4.55
CA GLY A 48 -14.13 19.95 3.19
C GLY A 48 -15.17 20.61 2.27
N VAL A 49 -16.31 21.05 2.82
CA VAL A 49 -17.34 21.82 2.08
C VAL A 49 -16.85 23.16 1.53
N TYR A 50 -15.73 23.67 2.05
CA TYR A 50 -15.11 24.93 1.63
C TYR A 50 -13.84 24.71 0.80
N GLY A 51 -13.46 23.47 0.48
CA GLY A 51 -12.25 23.16 -0.30
C GLY A 51 -10.94 23.36 0.47
N MET A 52 -10.99 23.37 1.80
CA MET A 52 -9.89 23.73 2.70
C MET A 52 -9.06 22.52 3.19
N GLN A 53 -9.28 21.33 2.61
CA GLN A 53 -8.58 20.10 2.97
C GLN A 53 -7.05 20.20 2.87
N VAL A 54 -6.54 21.07 1.98
CA VAL A 54 -5.10 21.32 1.82
C VAL A 54 -4.53 21.98 3.08
N ASP A 55 -5.15 23.07 3.53
CA ASP A 55 -4.66 23.83 4.69
C ASP A 55 -4.84 23.05 5.99
N GLU A 56 -5.97 22.34 6.15
CA GLU A 56 -6.19 21.48 7.32
C GLU A 56 -5.14 20.37 7.40
N PHE A 57 -4.83 19.72 6.28
CA PHE A 57 -3.83 18.65 6.30
C PHE A 57 -2.42 19.18 6.57
N LYS A 58 -2.04 20.33 5.98
CA LYS A 58 -0.77 21.00 6.31
C LYS A 58 -0.69 21.39 7.79
N ALA A 59 -1.80 21.88 8.37
CA ALA A 59 -1.88 22.20 9.80
C ALA A 59 -1.71 20.95 10.68
N LEU A 60 -2.31 19.82 10.29
CA LEU A 60 -2.14 18.54 10.98
C LEU A 60 -0.69 18.06 10.96
N VAL A 61 -0.03 18.08 9.79
CA VAL A 61 1.38 17.69 9.68
C VAL A 61 2.28 18.59 10.55
N LYS A 62 2.04 19.91 10.50
CA LYS A 62 2.76 20.88 11.35
C LYS A 62 2.61 20.55 12.83
N GLU A 63 1.42 20.13 13.27
CA GLU A 63 1.16 19.79 14.66
C GLU A 63 1.85 18.48 15.07
N PHE A 64 1.84 17.46 14.20
CA PHE A 64 2.62 16.24 14.42
C PHE A 64 4.12 16.55 14.58
N HIS A 65 4.68 17.38 13.69
CA HIS A 65 6.08 17.78 13.75
C HIS A 65 6.41 18.58 15.01
N ARG A 66 5.52 19.47 15.46
CA ARG A 66 5.67 20.22 16.73
C ARG A 66 5.81 19.27 17.93
N HIS A 67 5.23 18.08 17.83
CA HIS A 67 5.31 17.01 18.81
C HIS A 67 6.38 15.94 18.52
N GLY A 68 7.25 16.16 17.53
CA GLY A 68 8.32 15.22 17.16
C GLY A 68 7.81 13.93 16.53
N ILE A 69 6.62 13.94 15.93
CA ILE A 69 6.01 12.79 15.26
C ILE A 69 6.19 12.98 13.75
N GLU A 70 6.99 12.11 13.13
CA GLU A 70 7.08 12.03 11.66
C GLU A 70 5.78 11.48 11.05
N VAL A 71 5.41 11.96 9.86
CA VAL A 71 4.20 11.58 9.13
C VAL A 71 4.56 10.78 7.88
N PHE A 72 3.99 9.59 7.78
CA PHE A 72 4.11 8.70 6.64
C PHE A 72 2.77 8.55 5.94
N LEU A 73 2.78 8.53 4.60
CA LEU A 73 1.59 8.26 3.81
C LEU A 73 1.63 6.86 3.22
N ASP A 74 0.55 6.11 3.40
CA ASP A 74 0.28 4.92 2.60
C ASP A 74 -0.20 5.34 1.20
N VAL A 75 0.55 4.94 0.17
CA VAL A 75 0.37 5.38 -1.21
C VAL A 75 0.09 4.22 -2.14
N VAL A 76 -0.98 4.36 -2.93
CA VAL A 76 -1.53 3.31 -3.79
C VAL A 76 -1.27 3.64 -5.25
N PHE A 77 -0.03 3.50 -5.70
CA PHE A 77 0.35 3.76 -7.10
C PHE A 77 0.16 2.54 -8.01
N ASN A 78 -0.13 1.38 -7.45
CA ASN A 78 -0.18 0.12 -8.19
C ASN A 78 -1.48 -0.06 -9.02
N HIS A 79 -2.56 0.63 -8.64
CA HIS A 79 -3.85 0.65 -9.34
C HIS A 79 -4.60 1.97 -9.09
N THR A 80 -5.82 2.10 -9.62
CA THR A 80 -6.70 3.28 -9.42
C THR A 80 -8.17 2.89 -9.28
N ALA A 81 -9.00 3.83 -8.81
CA ALA A 81 -10.46 3.69 -8.70
C ALA A 81 -11.21 3.40 -10.02
N GLU A 82 -10.58 3.62 -11.18
CA GLU A 82 -11.26 3.41 -12.47
C GLU A 82 -11.56 1.93 -12.75
N GLY A 83 -11.04 0.98 -11.95
CA GLY A 83 -11.29 -0.45 -12.09
C GLY A 83 -10.90 -1.00 -13.48
N ASN A 84 -11.57 -2.07 -13.92
CA ASN A 84 -11.40 -2.62 -15.27
C ASN A 84 -12.27 -1.88 -16.30
N ALA A 85 -12.44 -2.43 -17.51
CA ALA A 85 -13.28 -1.87 -18.57
C ALA A 85 -14.76 -1.60 -18.20
N LYS A 86 -15.27 -2.20 -17.11
CA LYS A 86 -16.62 -1.98 -16.59
C LYS A 86 -16.68 -0.93 -15.48
N GLY A 87 -15.52 -0.45 -15.01
CA GLY A 87 -15.45 0.59 -13.98
C GLY A 87 -15.71 1.98 -14.56
N PRO A 88 -15.77 3.00 -13.69
CA PRO A 88 -16.03 4.38 -14.10
C PRO A 88 -14.83 4.98 -14.84
N THR A 89 -15.09 5.99 -15.68
CA THR A 89 -14.05 6.84 -16.26
C THR A 89 -14.02 8.16 -15.49
N TYR A 90 -13.01 8.35 -14.66
CA TYR A 90 -12.75 9.55 -13.87
C TYR A 90 -11.64 10.41 -14.45
N SER A 91 -10.56 9.79 -14.96
CA SER A 91 -9.33 10.48 -15.34
C SER A 91 -8.52 9.71 -16.38
N PHE A 92 -7.58 8.87 -15.96
CA PHE A 92 -6.50 8.32 -16.79
C PHE A 92 -6.99 7.56 -18.03
N ARG A 93 -8.05 6.76 -17.89
CA ARG A 93 -8.69 6.01 -18.99
C ARG A 93 -9.19 6.96 -20.08
N GLY A 94 -9.79 8.07 -19.68
CA GLY A 94 -10.33 9.07 -20.62
C GLY A 94 -9.25 9.94 -21.26
N ILE A 95 -8.12 10.13 -20.59
CA ILE A 95 -7.00 10.94 -21.09
C ILE A 95 -6.12 10.12 -22.06
N ASP A 96 -5.55 9.02 -21.59
CA ASP A 96 -4.77 8.09 -22.43
C ASP A 96 -4.64 6.71 -21.77
N ASN A 97 -5.64 5.87 -21.97
CA ASN A 97 -5.72 4.55 -21.37
C ASN A 97 -4.48 3.66 -21.59
N LYS A 98 -3.87 3.72 -22.78
CA LYS A 98 -2.73 2.85 -23.16
C LYS A 98 -1.44 3.28 -22.49
N THR A 99 -1.31 4.56 -22.16
CA THR A 99 -0.17 5.09 -21.44
C THR A 99 -0.25 4.76 -19.95
N TYR A 100 -1.40 5.00 -19.32
CA TYR A 100 -1.54 4.90 -17.86
C TYR A 100 -1.73 3.48 -17.33
N TYR A 101 -2.38 2.59 -18.09
CA TYR A 101 -2.67 1.23 -17.62
C TYR A 101 -1.88 0.16 -18.37
N MET A 102 -1.56 -0.92 -17.66
CA MET A 102 -1.03 -2.13 -18.27
C MET A 102 -2.15 -2.88 -18.97
N LEU A 103 -2.06 -2.97 -20.30
CA LEU A 103 -3.04 -3.64 -21.14
C LEU A 103 -2.42 -4.85 -21.85
N LYS A 104 -3.21 -5.91 -21.98
CA LYS A 104 -2.90 -7.07 -22.82
C LYS A 104 -3.08 -6.70 -24.30
N PRO A 105 -2.54 -7.51 -25.24
CA PRO A 105 -2.71 -7.25 -26.68
C PRO A 105 -4.17 -7.15 -27.15
N ASP A 106 -5.10 -7.79 -26.45
CA ASP A 106 -6.54 -7.74 -26.74
C ASP A 106 -7.25 -6.51 -26.14
N GLY A 107 -6.51 -5.62 -25.46
CA GLY A 107 -7.04 -4.42 -24.81
C GLY A 107 -7.63 -4.66 -23.42
N SER A 108 -7.65 -5.89 -22.92
CA SER A 108 -8.04 -6.18 -21.53
C SER A 108 -6.95 -5.73 -20.54
N TYR A 109 -7.35 -5.42 -19.31
CA TYR A 109 -6.42 -4.92 -18.28
C TYR A 109 -5.65 -6.10 -17.65
N TYR A 110 -4.36 -5.88 -17.38
CA TYR A 110 -3.66 -6.69 -16.38
C TYR A 110 -4.24 -6.37 -14.99
N ASN A 111 -4.23 -7.37 -14.10
CA ASN A 111 -4.82 -7.27 -12.76
C ASN A 111 -3.88 -7.86 -11.70
N PHE A 112 -2.64 -7.37 -11.65
CA PHE A 112 -1.67 -7.78 -10.63
C PHE A 112 -2.02 -7.24 -9.23
N SER A 113 -2.82 -6.18 -9.16
CA SER A 113 -3.33 -5.59 -7.90
C SER A 113 -4.52 -6.36 -7.31
N GLY A 114 -5.25 -7.13 -8.12
CA GLY A 114 -6.52 -7.74 -7.72
C GLY A 114 -7.73 -6.80 -7.77
N THR A 115 -7.56 -5.52 -8.09
CA THR A 115 -8.61 -4.48 -8.04
C THR A 115 -9.21 -4.09 -9.40
N GLY A 116 -8.78 -4.76 -10.47
CA GLY A 116 -9.35 -4.66 -11.81
C GLY A 116 -8.43 -3.99 -12.85
N ASN A 117 -7.47 -3.19 -12.42
CA ASN A 117 -6.43 -2.62 -13.30
C ASN A 117 -5.06 -2.68 -12.65
N THR A 118 -4.01 -2.41 -13.43
CA THR A 118 -2.66 -2.21 -12.94
C THR A 118 -2.07 -0.99 -13.63
N MET A 119 -1.53 -0.06 -12.84
CA MET A 119 -0.88 1.14 -13.37
C MET A 119 0.44 0.77 -14.07
N ASN A 120 0.72 1.42 -15.19
CA ASN A 120 1.91 1.16 -16.00
C ASN A 120 3.13 1.94 -15.47
N CYS A 121 3.52 1.68 -14.22
CA CYS A 121 4.46 2.49 -13.45
C CYS A 121 5.84 2.71 -14.10
N ASN A 122 6.30 1.81 -14.98
CA ASN A 122 7.58 1.95 -15.68
C ASN A 122 7.48 2.57 -17.08
N ASN A 123 6.28 2.91 -17.56
CA ASN A 123 6.12 3.83 -18.69
C ASN A 123 6.70 5.21 -18.30
N PRO A 124 7.49 5.89 -19.17
CA PRO A 124 8.12 7.16 -18.83
C PRO A 124 7.16 8.25 -18.35
N VAL A 125 5.95 8.34 -18.91
CA VAL A 125 4.93 9.34 -18.52
C VAL A 125 4.40 9.06 -17.13
N VAL A 126 4.01 7.80 -16.87
CA VAL A 126 3.49 7.36 -15.56
C VAL A 126 4.56 7.44 -14.49
N ARG A 127 5.81 7.07 -14.82
CA ARG A 127 6.95 7.23 -13.93
C ARG A 127 7.15 8.68 -13.50
N GLY A 128 7.04 9.62 -14.45
CA GLY A 128 7.06 11.05 -14.17
C GLY A 128 5.93 11.46 -13.23
N LEU A 129 4.69 11.02 -13.50
CA LEU A 129 3.53 11.29 -12.64
C LEU A 129 3.75 10.85 -11.19
N VAL A 130 4.23 9.62 -10.97
CA VAL A 130 4.48 9.08 -9.63
C VAL A 130 5.58 9.86 -8.90
N LEU A 131 6.68 10.18 -9.58
CA LEU A 131 7.76 10.97 -8.99
C LEU A 131 7.29 12.38 -8.62
N GLU A 132 6.55 13.05 -9.49
CA GLU A 132 5.99 14.37 -9.22
C GLU A 132 5.00 14.33 -8.05
N ALA A 133 4.16 13.30 -7.93
CA ALA A 133 3.26 13.15 -6.80
C ALA A 133 4.03 13.02 -5.48
N LEU A 134 5.06 12.17 -5.42
CA LEU A 134 5.89 12.01 -4.23
C LEU A 134 6.63 13.29 -3.85
N ARG A 135 7.22 13.97 -4.85
CA ARG A 135 7.90 15.27 -4.66
C ARG A 135 6.93 16.32 -4.14
N TYR A 136 5.71 16.37 -4.68
CA TYR A 136 4.67 17.29 -4.26
C TYR A 136 4.32 17.07 -2.79
N TRP A 137 4.04 15.85 -2.37
CA TRP A 137 3.73 15.55 -0.96
C TRP A 137 4.91 15.84 -0.02
N ALA A 138 6.13 15.48 -0.41
CA ALA A 138 7.32 15.75 0.38
C ALA A 138 7.61 17.26 0.50
N ALA A 139 7.51 18.02 -0.59
CA ALA A 139 7.88 19.43 -0.63
C ALA A 139 6.76 20.35 -0.12
N GLU A 140 5.50 20.10 -0.48
CA GLU A 140 4.39 21.01 -0.18
C GLU A 140 3.70 20.71 1.14
N TYR A 141 3.71 19.45 1.58
CA TYR A 141 3.09 19.00 2.82
C TYR A 141 4.10 18.56 3.88
N HIS A 142 5.41 18.55 3.53
CA HIS A 142 6.49 18.16 4.43
C HIS A 142 6.36 16.71 4.93
N ILE A 143 5.89 15.81 4.08
CA ILE A 143 5.79 14.38 4.40
C ILE A 143 7.17 13.75 4.59
N ASP A 144 7.34 12.97 5.66
CA ASP A 144 8.62 12.39 6.07
C ASP A 144 8.89 11.01 5.44
N GLY A 145 7.84 10.31 5.00
CA GLY A 145 7.97 8.97 4.43
C GLY A 145 6.75 8.49 3.66
N PHE A 146 6.94 7.42 2.89
CA PHE A 146 5.91 6.78 2.11
C PHE A 146 5.96 5.26 2.31
N ARG A 147 4.81 4.65 2.56
CA ARG A 147 4.59 3.20 2.51
C ARG A 147 3.87 2.87 1.22
N PHE A 148 4.46 2.04 0.39
CA PHE A 148 3.96 1.72 -0.95
C PHE A 148 3.17 0.42 -0.90
N ASP A 149 1.87 0.54 -1.16
CA ASP A 149 0.95 -0.57 -1.31
C ASP A 149 1.30 -1.43 -2.53
N LEU A 150 1.32 -2.75 -2.34
CA LEU A 150 1.69 -3.77 -3.34
C LEU A 150 2.89 -3.33 -4.21
N ALA A 151 3.98 -2.93 -3.54
CA ALA A 151 5.13 -2.26 -4.14
C ALA A 151 5.81 -3.08 -5.25
N SER A 152 5.63 -4.40 -5.27
CA SER A 152 6.13 -5.28 -6.34
C SER A 152 5.63 -4.89 -7.74
N ILE A 153 4.43 -4.30 -7.85
CA ILE A 153 3.88 -3.83 -9.14
C ILE A 153 4.73 -2.70 -9.73
N LEU A 154 5.29 -1.83 -8.90
CA LEU A 154 6.16 -0.72 -9.35
C LEU A 154 7.44 -1.25 -10.01
N GLY A 155 7.80 -2.51 -9.76
CA GLY A 155 8.93 -3.20 -10.35
C GLY A 155 8.64 -3.94 -11.66
N ARG A 156 7.38 -4.01 -12.12
CA ARG A 156 7.00 -4.78 -13.32
C ARG A 156 7.20 -3.98 -14.62
N ASP A 157 7.66 -4.67 -15.66
CA ASP A 157 7.71 -4.13 -17.03
C ASP A 157 6.33 -4.14 -17.70
N THR A 158 6.23 -3.61 -18.92
CA THR A 158 4.98 -3.55 -19.70
C THR A 158 4.38 -4.91 -20.04
N THR A 159 5.15 -5.99 -19.93
CA THR A 159 4.70 -7.38 -20.12
C THR A 159 4.28 -8.06 -18.81
N GLY A 160 4.47 -7.38 -17.69
CA GLY A 160 4.19 -7.89 -16.35
C GLY A 160 5.36 -8.63 -15.69
N LYS A 161 6.55 -8.67 -16.27
CA LYS A 161 7.70 -9.34 -15.66
C LYS A 161 8.39 -8.41 -14.64
N PRO A 162 8.81 -8.91 -13.48
CA PRO A 162 9.61 -8.11 -12.54
C PRO A 162 10.97 -7.78 -13.16
N LEU A 163 11.34 -6.51 -13.10
CA LEU A 163 12.65 -6.02 -13.51
C LEU A 163 13.65 -6.18 -12.35
N ALA A 164 14.89 -6.54 -12.68
CA ALA A 164 15.97 -6.53 -11.70
C ALA A 164 16.33 -5.10 -11.25
N ASN A 165 16.34 -4.15 -12.20
CA ASN A 165 16.62 -2.74 -11.98
C ASN A 165 15.45 -1.88 -12.50
N PRO A 166 14.32 -1.82 -11.78
CA PRO A 166 13.16 -1.05 -12.21
C PRO A 166 13.46 0.45 -12.14
N PRO A 167 13.33 1.19 -13.27
CA PRO A 167 13.77 2.57 -13.34
C PRO A 167 12.96 3.52 -12.46
N LEU A 168 11.71 3.18 -12.11
CA LEU A 168 10.94 3.99 -11.16
C LEU A 168 11.54 3.92 -9.75
N LEU A 169 11.86 2.72 -9.25
CA LEU A 169 12.41 2.56 -7.89
C LEU A 169 13.82 3.14 -7.78
N GLU A 170 14.63 3.00 -8.84
CA GLU A 170 15.94 3.66 -8.94
C GLU A 170 15.80 5.18 -8.87
N ALA A 171 14.86 5.75 -9.65
CA ALA A 171 14.62 7.19 -9.66
C ALA A 171 14.17 7.70 -8.28
N MET A 172 13.28 6.98 -7.58
CA MET A 172 12.87 7.33 -6.22
C MET A 172 14.03 7.29 -5.22
N ALA A 173 14.90 6.28 -5.33
CA ALA A 173 16.03 6.08 -4.43
C ALA A 173 17.07 7.20 -4.52
N TYR A 174 17.30 7.74 -5.72
CA TYR A 174 18.31 8.77 -5.99
C TYR A 174 17.73 10.16 -6.26
N ASP A 175 16.43 10.36 -6.00
CA ASP A 175 15.81 11.66 -6.16
C ASP A 175 16.31 12.66 -5.10
N PRO A 176 16.77 13.87 -5.49
CA PRO A 176 17.31 14.83 -4.54
C PRO A 176 16.26 15.43 -3.59
N VAL A 177 15.00 15.53 -4.02
CA VAL A 177 13.88 16.02 -3.18
C VAL A 177 13.48 14.94 -2.18
N LEU A 178 13.41 13.68 -2.61
CA LEU A 178 13.08 12.54 -1.75
C LEU A 178 14.28 12.04 -0.92
N GLY A 179 15.45 12.65 -1.06
CA GLY A 179 16.70 12.19 -0.46
C GLY A 179 16.67 12.05 1.07
N LYS A 180 15.77 12.75 1.77
CA LYS A 180 15.56 12.59 3.22
C LYS A 180 14.29 11.81 3.60
N THR A 181 13.46 11.52 2.62
CA THR A 181 12.20 10.79 2.79
C THR A 181 12.48 9.30 2.97
N LYS A 182 11.74 8.66 3.87
CA LYS A 182 11.83 7.22 4.16
C LYS A 182 10.90 6.43 3.23
N LEU A 183 11.39 5.36 2.64
CA LEU A 183 10.64 4.55 1.67
C LEU A 183 10.41 3.15 2.24
N ILE A 184 9.15 2.74 2.36
CA ILE A 184 8.74 1.44 2.89
C ILE A 184 7.96 0.69 1.81
N ALA A 185 8.35 -0.55 1.52
CA ALA A 185 7.67 -1.39 0.53
C ALA A 185 6.81 -2.47 1.21
N GLU A 186 5.58 -2.62 0.75
CA GLU A 186 4.88 -3.90 0.81
C GLU A 186 5.35 -4.77 -0.36
N ALA A 187 6.39 -5.57 -0.15
CA ALA A 187 7.14 -6.25 -1.21
C ALA A 187 6.44 -7.52 -1.74
N TRP A 188 5.17 -7.43 -2.11
CA TRP A 188 4.40 -8.47 -2.80
C TRP A 188 3.29 -7.86 -3.67
N ASP A 189 2.61 -8.69 -4.46
CA ASP A 189 1.37 -8.33 -5.14
C ASP A 189 0.37 -9.49 -5.25
N ALA A 190 -0.88 -9.17 -5.60
CA ALA A 190 -1.96 -10.16 -5.76
C ALA A 190 -1.77 -11.08 -6.98
N GLY A 191 -0.80 -10.79 -7.85
CA GLY A 191 -0.36 -11.66 -8.93
C GLY A 191 0.52 -12.83 -8.49
N GLY A 192 0.80 -12.96 -7.19
CA GLY A 192 1.60 -14.03 -6.60
C GLY A 192 3.10 -13.77 -6.56
N LEU A 193 3.55 -12.55 -6.90
CA LEU A 193 4.95 -12.17 -6.73
C LEU A 193 5.21 -11.80 -5.27
N TYR A 194 6.27 -12.36 -4.70
CA TYR A 194 6.70 -12.13 -3.32
C TYR A 194 8.20 -11.83 -3.30
N GLN A 195 8.57 -10.65 -2.80
CA GLN A 195 9.92 -10.08 -2.87
C GLN A 195 10.46 -9.62 -1.50
N VAL A 196 9.86 -10.04 -0.39
CA VAL A 196 10.40 -9.74 0.95
C VAL A 196 11.83 -10.30 1.06
N GLY A 197 12.79 -9.43 1.41
CA GLY A 197 14.22 -9.71 1.45
C GLY A 197 14.95 -9.50 0.12
N THR A 198 14.23 -9.45 -1.01
CA THR A 198 14.81 -9.37 -2.37
C THR A 198 14.29 -8.19 -3.19
N PHE A 199 13.54 -7.27 -2.57
CA PHE A 199 13.02 -6.07 -3.23
C PHE A 199 14.18 -5.18 -3.73
N PRO A 200 14.09 -4.60 -4.94
CA PRO A 200 15.10 -3.67 -5.46
C PRO A 200 15.21 -2.43 -4.56
N ASN A 201 16.18 -2.44 -3.64
CA ASN A 201 16.19 -1.53 -2.50
C ASN A 201 17.17 -0.36 -2.63
N TYR A 202 18.15 -0.43 -3.54
CA TYR A 202 19.13 0.65 -3.76
C TYR A 202 19.75 1.25 -2.47
N GLY A 203 19.86 0.47 -1.39
CA GLY A 203 20.30 0.93 -0.05
C GLY A 203 19.35 1.89 0.68
N ARG A 204 18.15 2.12 0.15
CA ARG A 204 17.22 3.18 0.59
C ARG A 204 15.92 2.66 1.20
N TRP A 205 15.47 1.49 0.78
CA TRP A 205 14.15 0.98 1.13
C TRP A 205 14.15 0.15 2.41
N SER A 206 13.05 0.21 3.15
CA SER A 206 12.66 -0.76 4.19
C SER A 206 11.44 -1.55 3.71
N GLU A 207 11.11 -2.65 4.37
CA GLU A 207 10.05 -3.57 3.93
C GLU A 207 9.18 -4.01 5.09
N TRP A 208 7.87 -4.10 4.86
CA TRP A 208 6.96 -4.82 5.74
C TRP A 208 7.36 -6.29 5.83
N ASN A 209 7.75 -6.74 7.01
CA ASN A 209 8.24 -8.10 7.22
C ASN A 209 7.10 -9.06 7.58
N GLY A 210 6.41 -9.57 6.56
CA GLY A 210 5.35 -10.57 6.75
C GLY A 210 5.84 -11.85 7.44
N LYS A 211 7.11 -12.25 7.23
CA LYS A 211 7.69 -13.41 7.93
C LYS A 211 7.85 -13.17 9.43
N TYR A 212 8.14 -11.94 9.86
CA TYR A 212 8.14 -11.59 11.28
C TYR A 212 6.76 -11.80 11.90
N ARG A 213 5.71 -11.27 11.25
CA ARG A 213 4.32 -11.45 11.67
C ARG A 213 3.99 -12.93 11.83
N ASP A 214 4.23 -13.74 10.80
CA ASP A 214 3.81 -15.15 10.77
C ASP A 214 4.57 -15.98 11.80
N ALA A 215 5.90 -15.82 11.88
CA ALA A 215 6.72 -16.56 12.83
C ALA A 215 6.37 -16.22 14.28
N LEU A 216 6.18 -14.93 14.60
CA LEU A 216 5.82 -14.50 15.95
C LEU A 216 4.43 -15.03 16.35
N ARG A 217 3.43 -14.91 15.47
CA ARG A 217 2.06 -15.40 15.74
C ARG A 217 2.07 -16.89 16.04
N ARG A 218 2.69 -17.70 15.17
CA ARG A 218 2.79 -19.15 15.34
C ARG A 218 3.59 -19.53 16.59
N PHE A 219 4.66 -18.80 16.89
CA PHE A 219 5.47 -19.03 18.10
C PHE A 219 4.66 -18.77 19.38
N LEU A 220 3.92 -17.67 19.44
CA LEU A 220 3.07 -17.34 20.60
C LEU A 220 1.88 -18.28 20.75
N LYS A 221 1.32 -18.75 19.63
CA LYS A 221 0.28 -19.80 19.60
C LYS A 221 0.78 -21.15 20.13
N GLY A 222 2.08 -21.41 20.04
CA GLY A 222 2.71 -22.65 20.51
C GLY A 222 2.95 -23.71 19.44
N ASP A 223 3.04 -23.33 18.17
CA ASP A 223 3.44 -24.24 17.09
C ASP A 223 4.87 -24.78 17.33
N THR A 224 5.09 -26.06 17.01
CA THR A 224 6.37 -26.73 17.23
C THR A 224 7.45 -26.29 16.23
N GLY A 225 8.72 -26.31 16.66
CA GLY A 225 9.87 -26.11 15.77
C GLY A 225 10.24 -24.65 15.44
N LEU A 226 9.63 -23.65 16.09
CA LEU A 226 9.79 -22.25 15.71
C LEU A 226 10.91 -21.47 16.42
N THR A 227 11.58 -22.07 17.41
CA THR A 227 12.61 -21.37 18.21
C THR A 227 13.71 -20.73 17.35
N TRP A 228 14.18 -21.43 16.32
CA TRP A 228 15.21 -20.89 15.42
C TRP A 228 14.67 -19.77 14.54
N GLU A 229 13.48 -19.94 13.96
CA GLU A 229 12.86 -18.92 13.10
C GLU A 229 12.59 -17.63 13.89
N MET A 230 12.12 -17.76 15.13
CA MET A 230 11.91 -16.62 16.03
C MET A 230 13.23 -15.96 16.43
N ALA A 231 14.31 -16.72 16.65
CA ALA A 231 15.62 -16.15 16.91
C ALA A 231 16.10 -15.24 15.75
N GLN A 232 15.84 -15.65 14.50
CA GLN A 232 16.10 -14.79 13.33
C GLN A 232 15.24 -13.52 13.37
N ARG A 233 13.95 -13.63 13.71
CA ARG A 233 13.03 -12.47 13.79
C ARG A 233 13.48 -11.45 14.83
N ILE A 234 13.88 -11.88 16.03
CA ILE A 234 14.30 -11.01 17.14
C ILE A 234 15.56 -10.21 16.78
N GLN A 235 16.48 -10.80 16.01
CA GLN A 235 17.74 -10.16 15.62
C GLN A 235 17.58 -9.20 14.42
N GLY A 236 16.36 -8.96 13.94
CA GLY A 236 16.11 -8.11 12.77
C GLY A 236 16.12 -8.85 11.43
N SER A 237 15.82 -10.15 11.45
CA SER A 237 15.75 -11.02 10.26
C SER A 237 17.00 -10.99 9.37
N PRO A 238 18.20 -11.31 9.90
CA PRO A 238 19.42 -11.35 9.09
C PRO A 238 19.35 -12.41 7.98
N ASP A 239 18.55 -13.46 8.14
CA ASP A 239 18.26 -14.43 7.06
C ASP A 239 17.60 -13.80 5.81
N LEU A 240 16.98 -12.62 5.97
CA LEU A 240 16.40 -11.84 4.88
C LEU A 240 17.26 -10.62 4.50
N TYR A 241 17.93 -10.02 5.49
CA TYR A 241 18.51 -8.68 5.35
C TYR A 241 19.98 -8.59 5.77
N ALA A 242 20.75 -9.69 5.83
CA ALA A 242 22.14 -9.68 6.31
C ALA A 242 23.05 -8.63 5.65
N GLU A 243 22.84 -8.33 4.36
CA GLU A 243 23.60 -7.34 3.60
C GLU A 243 23.07 -5.90 3.78
N ARG A 244 22.03 -5.72 4.61
CA ARG A 244 21.35 -4.46 4.90
C ARG A 244 21.33 -4.23 6.42
N SER A 245 21.00 -2.99 6.81
CA SER A 245 20.75 -2.67 8.20
C SER A 245 19.49 -3.42 8.71
N PRO A 246 19.42 -3.84 9.99
CA PRO A 246 18.19 -4.35 10.60
C PRO A 246 17.00 -3.40 10.47
N THR A 247 17.25 -2.10 10.30
CA THR A 247 16.22 -1.08 10.03
C THR A 247 15.50 -1.29 8.70
N ALA A 248 16.02 -2.12 7.79
CA ALA A 248 15.32 -2.55 6.59
C ALA A 248 14.06 -3.37 6.90
N SER A 249 13.95 -3.93 8.11
CA SER A 249 12.84 -4.74 8.52
C SER A 249 11.81 -3.92 9.31
N ILE A 250 10.63 -3.72 8.74
CA ILE A 250 9.47 -3.17 9.45
C ILE A 250 8.72 -4.36 10.07
N ASN A 251 8.98 -4.60 11.35
CA ASN A 251 8.38 -5.68 12.11
C ASN A 251 6.97 -5.28 12.57
N PHE A 252 6.00 -6.15 12.34
CA PHE A 252 4.62 -5.95 12.78
C PHE A 252 3.96 -7.27 13.19
N VAL A 253 2.98 -7.19 14.08
CA VAL A 253 2.17 -8.35 14.52
C VAL A 253 0.78 -8.32 13.90
N THR A 254 0.22 -7.13 13.75
CA THR A 254 -1.10 -6.86 13.16
C THR A 254 -1.02 -5.59 12.33
N ALA A 255 -1.91 -5.46 11.35
CA ALA A 255 -2.07 -4.28 10.52
C ALA A 255 -3.57 -3.93 10.44
N HIS A 256 -3.94 -3.00 9.56
CA HIS A 256 -5.35 -2.78 9.22
C HIS A 256 -5.94 -4.03 8.54
N ASP A 257 -5.12 -4.77 7.78
CA ASP A 257 -5.47 -6.07 7.23
C ASP A 257 -5.40 -7.21 8.26
N GLY A 258 -6.38 -8.11 8.17
CA GLY A 258 -6.47 -9.32 8.99
C GLY A 258 -7.00 -9.04 10.40
N PHE A 259 -6.67 -9.92 11.34
CA PHE A 259 -7.14 -9.76 12.72
C PHE A 259 -6.50 -8.59 13.46
N THR A 260 -7.30 -7.96 14.31
CA THR A 260 -6.80 -7.13 15.41
C THR A 260 -5.98 -7.98 16.39
N LEU A 261 -5.20 -7.33 17.25
CA LEU A 261 -4.40 -8.07 18.23
C LEU A 261 -5.27 -8.86 19.23
N ALA A 262 -6.45 -8.34 19.57
CA ALA A 262 -7.39 -9.04 20.43
C ALA A 262 -8.01 -10.24 19.70
N ASP A 263 -8.46 -10.04 18.45
CA ASP A 263 -9.11 -11.10 17.68
C ASP A 263 -8.15 -12.25 17.36
N LEU A 264 -6.86 -11.95 17.18
CA LEU A 264 -5.80 -12.94 16.98
C LEU A 264 -5.78 -14.01 18.09
N PHE A 265 -6.14 -13.67 19.33
CA PHE A 265 -6.17 -14.60 20.46
C PHE A 265 -7.59 -15.01 20.87
N ALA A 266 -8.62 -14.51 20.18
CA ALA A 266 -10.01 -14.79 20.49
C ALA A 266 -10.70 -15.69 19.45
N TYR A 267 -10.23 -15.68 18.18
CA TYR A 267 -10.89 -16.38 17.09
C TYR A 267 -9.91 -17.25 16.31
N SER A 268 -10.29 -18.50 16.03
CA SER A 268 -9.50 -19.39 15.17
C SER A 268 -9.76 -19.18 13.67
N ASN A 269 -10.89 -18.57 13.31
CA ASN A 269 -11.32 -18.38 11.91
C ASN A 269 -11.90 -16.97 11.72
N LYS A 270 -11.77 -16.44 10.50
CA LYS A 270 -12.36 -15.15 10.13
C LYS A 270 -13.89 -15.21 10.07
N HIS A 271 -14.53 -14.08 10.39
CA HIS A 271 -15.98 -13.91 10.44
C HIS A 271 -16.40 -12.67 9.61
N ASN A 272 -16.17 -12.73 8.31
CA ASN A 272 -16.32 -11.62 7.36
C ASN A 272 -17.67 -11.62 6.62
N THR A 273 -18.69 -12.31 7.14
CA THR A 273 -19.99 -12.43 6.45
C THR A 273 -20.64 -11.06 6.18
N ALA A 274 -20.41 -10.08 7.06
CA ALA A 274 -20.89 -8.70 6.90
C ALA A 274 -20.30 -7.98 5.66
N ASN A 275 -19.18 -8.46 5.11
CA ASN A 275 -18.50 -7.85 3.96
C ASN A 275 -19.20 -8.16 2.62
N GLY A 276 -20.24 -9.01 2.62
CA GLY A 276 -21.04 -9.31 1.43
C GLY A 276 -20.37 -10.23 0.42
N GLU A 277 -19.28 -10.91 0.80
CA GLU A 277 -18.54 -11.84 -0.08
C GLU A 277 -18.62 -13.30 0.36
N ASN A 278 -19.61 -13.63 1.20
CA ASN A 278 -19.83 -14.97 1.75
C ASN A 278 -18.57 -15.53 2.43
N ASN A 279 -17.87 -14.69 3.22
CA ASN A 279 -16.65 -15.03 3.96
C ASN A 279 -15.46 -15.46 3.07
N ARG A 280 -15.51 -15.20 1.75
CA ARG A 280 -14.41 -15.54 0.83
C ARG A 280 -13.25 -14.57 0.92
N ASP A 281 -13.53 -13.31 1.27
CA ASP A 281 -12.57 -12.22 1.43
C ASP A 281 -11.70 -12.38 2.69
N GLY A 282 -10.54 -11.72 2.72
CA GLY A 282 -9.57 -11.79 3.82
C GLY A 282 -8.69 -13.06 3.83
N ALA A 283 -7.56 -13.00 4.52
CA ALA A 283 -6.62 -14.12 4.64
C ALA A 283 -7.26 -15.33 5.37
N ASN A 284 -6.91 -16.55 4.96
CA ASN A 284 -7.36 -17.78 5.62
C ASN A 284 -6.36 -18.27 6.68
N ASP A 285 -5.09 -17.93 6.46
CA ASP A 285 -3.90 -18.32 7.20
C ASP A 285 -3.50 -17.22 8.21
N ASN A 286 -4.36 -17.01 9.20
CA ASN A 286 -4.18 -15.93 10.19
C ASN A 286 -3.19 -16.27 11.32
N TYR A 287 -2.87 -17.57 11.49
CA TYR A 287 -2.02 -18.10 12.58
C TYR A 287 -2.48 -17.69 13.99
N SER A 288 -3.79 -17.53 14.17
CA SER A 288 -4.52 -17.35 15.43
C SER A 288 -4.73 -18.66 16.18
#